data_AF-A0A2U3QFT6-F1
#
_entry.id   AF-A0A2U3QFT6-F1
#
_cell.length_a   1.000
_cell.length_b   1.000
_cell.length_c   1.000
_cell.angle_alpha   90.00
_cell.angle_beta   90.00
_cell.angle_gamma   90.00
#
_symmetry.space_group_name_H-M   'P 1'
#
loop_
_entity.id
_entity.type
_entity.pdbx_description
1 polymer ?
#
loop_
_entity_poly.entity_id
_entity_poly.type
_entity_poly.pdbx_seq_one_letter_code
_entity_poly.pdbx_strand_id
1 'polypeptide(L)'
;MRRQKYIPICLINAYKAKERVDEKVQALHIEISREQGMKLIVEGNVRLQLEHLREYPFVRTAMNAKKLNLHGWVYDMSCGAIRIIETERPNKA
;
A
#
# COMPACT_ATOMS: atom_id res chain seq x y z
N MET A 1 -21.92 1.24 26.86
CA MET A 1 -20.98 1.85 25.88
C MET A 1 -20.19 0.76 25.16
N ARG A 2 -20.50 0.47 23.89
CA ARG A 2 -19.78 -0.54 23.08
C ARG A 2 -18.49 0.09 22.53
N ARG A 3 -17.37 -0.16 23.21
CA ARG A 3 -16.04 0.32 22.81
C ARG A 3 -15.58 -0.46 21.58
N GLN A 4 -15.20 0.27 20.53
CA GLN A 4 -14.87 -0.24 19.21
C GLN A 4 -13.82 -1.37 19.23
N LYS A 5 -14.26 -2.63 19.04
CA LYS A 5 -13.39 -3.83 18.97
C LYS A 5 -12.80 -4.10 17.58
N TYR A 6 -13.21 -3.35 16.56
CA TYR A 6 -12.83 -3.60 15.16
C TYR A 6 -11.64 -2.75 14.67
N ILE A 7 -11.33 -1.63 15.34
CA ILE A 7 -10.17 -0.77 15.00
C ILE A 7 -8.84 -1.55 15.00
N PRO A 8 -8.55 -2.48 15.95
CA PRO A 8 -7.25 -3.17 15.98
C PRO A 8 -7.06 -4.16 14.81
N ILE A 9 -8.11 -4.85 14.37
CA ILE A 9 -7.99 -5.94 13.37
C ILE A 9 -7.70 -5.39 11.98
N CYS A 10 -8.36 -4.31 11.57
CA CYS A 10 -8.10 -3.72 10.25
C CYS A 10 -6.66 -3.21 10.11
N LEU A 11 -6.04 -2.78 11.21
CA LEU A 11 -4.64 -2.33 11.21
C LEU A 11 -3.65 -3.49 10.99
N ILE A 12 -3.98 -4.73 11.37
CA ILE A 12 -3.14 -5.93 11.14
C ILE A 12 -2.72 -6.04 9.67
N ASN A 13 -3.63 -5.71 8.76
CA ASN A 13 -3.37 -5.76 7.32
C ASN A 13 -2.38 -4.69 6.83
N ALA A 14 -2.18 -3.63 7.61
CA ALA A 14 -1.21 -2.56 7.34
C ALA A 14 0.09 -2.72 8.15
N TYR A 15 0.11 -3.53 9.21
CA TYR A 15 1.31 -3.78 10.03
C TYR A 15 2.47 -4.35 9.20
N LYS A 16 2.18 -5.25 8.25
CA LYS A 16 3.20 -5.79 7.33
C LYS A 16 3.91 -4.69 6.52
N ALA A 17 3.20 -3.62 6.16
CA ALA A 17 3.83 -2.50 5.47
C ALA A 17 4.80 -1.73 6.37
N LYS A 18 4.48 -1.61 7.67
CA LYS A 18 5.38 -1.04 8.66
C LYS A 18 6.63 -1.89 8.84
N GLU A 19 6.49 -3.20 9.02
CA GLU A 19 7.61 -4.12 9.15
C GLU A 19 8.58 -4.01 7.96
N ARG A 20 8.07 -4.05 6.74
CA ARG A 20 8.88 -3.88 5.51
C ARG A 20 9.60 -2.53 5.44
N VAL A 21 9.04 -1.47 6.01
CA VAL A 21 9.68 -0.14 6.05
C VAL A 21 10.77 -0.12 7.12
N ASP A 22 10.46 -0.59 8.32
CA ASP A 22 11.41 -0.64 9.44
C ASP A 22 12.64 -1.47 9.09
N GLU A 23 12.45 -2.65 8.49
CA GLU A 23 13.54 -3.52 8.01
C GLU A 23 14.44 -2.80 7.00
N LYS A 24 13.85 -2.06 6.04
CA LYS A 24 14.62 -1.30 5.05
C LYS A 24 15.39 -0.15 5.66
N VAL A 25 14.76 0.60 6.57
CA VAL A 25 15.38 1.74 7.25
C VAL A 25 16.57 1.26 8.09
N GLN A 26 16.39 0.16 8.84
CA GLN A 26 17.43 -0.44 9.65
C GLN A 26 18.58 -1.00 8.77
N ALA A 27 18.26 -1.79 7.75
CA ALA A 27 19.28 -2.40 6.87
C ALA A 27 20.15 -1.35 6.16
N LEU A 28 19.54 -0.21 5.77
CA LEU A 28 20.23 0.86 5.05
C LEU A 28 20.84 1.93 5.98
N HIS A 29 20.71 1.78 7.31
CA HIS A 29 21.19 2.75 8.30
C HIS A 29 20.72 4.19 8.00
N ILE A 30 19.48 4.35 7.54
CA ILE A 30 18.93 5.65 7.18
C ILE A 30 18.30 6.29 8.42
N GLU A 31 18.75 7.49 8.77
CA GLU A 31 18.00 8.33 9.70
C GLU A 31 16.81 8.96 8.98
N ILE A 32 15.60 8.65 9.43
CA ILE A 32 14.38 9.25 8.93
C ILE A 32 13.59 9.90 10.06
N SER A 33 12.95 11.03 9.77
CA SER A 33 11.99 11.60 10.70
C SER A 33 10.75 10.71 10.84
N ARG A 34 10.05 10.84 11.97
CA ARG A 34 8.78 10.13 12.20
C ARG A 34 7.75 10.39 11.08
N GLU A 35 7.69 11.62 10.60
CA GLU A 35 6.76 11.98 9.52
C GLU A 35 7.10 11.28 8.21
N GLN A 36 8.38 11.25 7.83
CA GLN A 36 8.85 10.51 6.66
C GLN A 36 8.58 9.02 6.79
N GLY A 37 8.82 8.44 7.98
CA GLY A 37 8.49 7.04 8.27
C GLY A 37 7.01 6.75 8.06
N MET A 38 6.12 7.59 8.59
CA MET A 38 4.67 7.44 8.38
C MET A 38 4.29 7.52 6.90
N LYS A 39 4.87 8.43 6.13
CA LYS A 39 4.65 8.53 4.68
C LYS A 39 5.06 7.25 3.96
N LEU A 40 6.24 6.71 4.27
CA LEU A 40 6.72 5.45 3.70
C LEU A 40 5.81 4.27 4.04
N ILE A 41 5.30 4.19 5.27
CA ILE A 41 4.37 3.14 5.71
C ILE A 41 3.05 3.24 4.92
N VAL A 42 2.50 4.45 4.75
CA VAL A 42 1.26 4.67 3.99
C VAL A 42 1.44 4.22 2.54
N GLU A 43 2.54 4.62 1.89
CA GLU A 43 2.82 4.18 0.53
C GLU A 43 3.07 2.67 0.43
N GLY A 44 3.78 2.09 1.40
CA GLY A 44 4.00 0.65 1.51
C GLY A 44 2.68 -0.10 1.66
N ASN A 45 1.73 0.44 2.41
CA ASN A 45 0.40 -0.14 2.55
C ASN A 45 -0.36 -0.10 1.22
N VAL A 46 -0.28 1.00 0.45
CA VAL A 46 -0.89 1.05 -0.89
C VAL A 46 -0.34 -0.07 -1.79
N ARG A 47 0.98 -0.25 -1.84
CA ARG A 47 1.61 -1.33 -2.62
C ARG A 47 1.17 -2.73 -2.14
N LEU A 48 1.15 -2.93 -0.83
CA LEU A 48 0.70 -4.20 -0.22
C LEU A 48 -0.77 -4.51 -0.57
N GLN A 49 -1.66 -3.52 -0.56
CA GLN A 49 -3.05 -3.77 -0.96
C GLN A 49 -3.17 -4.08 -2.45
N LEU A 50 -2.34 -3.48 -3.31
CA LEU A 50 -2.28 -3.88 -4.73
C LEU A 50 -1.74 -5.31 -4.90
N GLU A 51 -0.74 -5.73 -4.12
CA GLU A 51 -0.28 -7.13 -4.06
C GLU A 51 -1.44 -8.07 -3.73
N HIS A 52 -2.18 -7.81 -2.64
CA HIS A 52 -3.33 -8.63 -2.26
C HIS A 52 -4.42 -8.66 -3.35
N LEU A 53 -4.71 -7.52 -3.99
CA LEU A 53 -5.69 -7.47 -5.07
C LEU A 53 -5.32 -8.44 -6.21
N ARG A 54 -4.03 -8.55 -6.56
CA ARG A 54 -3.54 -9.47 -7.62
C ARG A 54 -3.67 -10.94 -7.26
N GLU A 55 -3.66 -11.30 -5.98
CA GLU A 55 -3.76 -12.69 -5.54
C GLU A 55 -5.16 -13.26 -5.83
N TYR A 56 -6.20 -12.41 -5.84
CA TYR A 56 -7.56 -12.83 -6.15
C TYR A 56 -7.68 -13.36 -7.59
N PRO A 57 -8.19 -14.60 -7.79
CA PRO A 57 -8.26 -15.21 -9.12
C PRO A 57 -9.01 -14.38 -10.16
N PHE A 58 -10.09 -13.70 -9.77
CA PHE A 58 -10.90 -12.89 -10.68
C PHE A 58 -10.19 -11.60 -11.10
N VAL A 59 -9.43 -10.97 -10.20
CA VAL A 59 -8.59 -9.80 -10.53
C VAL A 59 -7.50 -10.20 -11.50
N ARG A 60 -6.75 -11.26 -11.18
CA ARG A 60 -5.70 -11.79 -12.06
C ARG A 60 -6.23 -12.15 -13.44
N THR A 61 -7.38 -12.82 -13.50
CA THR A 61 -8.05 -13.17 -14.77
C THR A 61 -8.41 -11.91 -15.58
N ALA A 62 -9.01 -10.90 -14.94
CA ALA A 62 -9.40 -9.66 -15.61
C ALA A 62 -8.20 -8.84 -16.09
N MET A 63 -7.12 -8.80 -15.29
CA MET A 63 -5.87 -8.17 -15.68
C MET A 63 -5.24 -8.89 -16.88
N ASN A 64 -5.11 -10.22 -16.85
CA ASN A 64 -4.59 -11.00 -17.98
C ASN A 64 -5.42 -10.83 -19.25
N ALA A 65 -6.75 -10.72 -19.12
CA ALA A 65 -7.66 -10.43 -20.22
C ALA A 65 -7.61 -8.98 -20.73
N LYS A 66 -6.73 -8.13 -20.16
CA LYS A 66 -6.59 -6.69 -20.46
C LYS A 66 -7.88 -5.89 -20.23
N LYS A 67 -8.74 -6.36 -19.32
CA LYS A 67 -10.02 -5.74 -18.96
C LYS A 67 -9.93 -4.90 -17.67
N LEU A 68 -8.82 -5.00 -16.94
CA LEU A 68 -8.62 -4.32 -15.67
C LEU A 68 -7.18 -3.80 -15.57
N ASN A 69 -7.05 -2.55 -15.12
CA ASN A 69 -5.80 -1.95 -14.70
C ASN A 69 -5.88 -1.64 -13.21
N LEU A 70 -4.76 -1.74 -12.49
CA LEU A 70 -4.70 -1.38 -11.08
C LEU A 70 -3.87 -0.10 -10.89
N HIS A 71 -4.37 0.79 -10.05
CA HIS A 71 -3.74 2.07 -9.75
C HIS A 71 -3.72 2.28 -8.23
N GLY A 72 -2.53 2.47 -7.67
CA GLY A 72 -2.32 2.85 -6.28
C GLY A 72 -1.88 4.30 -6.20
N TRP A 73 -2.58 5.08 -5.37
CA TRP A 73 -2.30 6.50 -5.19
C TRP A 73 -2.47 6.89 -3.72
N VAL A 74 -1.79 7.96 -3.33
CA VAL A 74 -1.92 8.60 -2.02
C VAL A 74 -2.40 10.03 -2.25
N TYR A 75 -3.37 10.44 -1.44
CA TYR A 75 -3.85 11.82 -1.39
C TYR A 75 -3.27 12.51 -0.15
N ASP A 76 -2.56 13.62 -0.36
CA ASP A 76 -2.07 14.46 0.72
C ASP A 76 -3.16 15.47 1.13
N MET A 77 -3.71 15.29 2.32
CA MET A 77 -4.78 16.14 2.84
C MET A 77 -4.34 17.58 3.15
N SER A 78 -3.04 17.84 3.30
CA SER A 78 -2.53 19.17 3.64
C SER A 78 -2.47 20.11 2.45
N CYS A 79 -2.19 19.57 1.26
CA CYS A 79 -1.98 20.36 0.04
C CYS A 79 -2.84 19.91 -1.15
N GLY A 80 -3.63 18.84 -1.00
CA GLY A 80 -4.47 18.29 -2.05
C GLY A 80 -3.71 17.52 -3.14
N ALA A 81 -2.40 17.29 -2.97
CA ALA A 81 -1.60 16.60 -3.96
C ALA A 81 -1.96 15.11 -4.06
N ILE A 82 -1.98 14.59 -5.29
CA ILE A 82 -2.10 13.15 -5.56
C ILE A 82 -0.73 12.63 -5.97
N ARG A 83 -0.27 11.58 -5.29
CA ARG A 83 0.98 10.87 -5.60
C ARG A 83 0.66 9.48 -6.13
N ILE A 84 1.09 9.20 -7.36
CA ILE A 84 0.97 7.86 -7.94
C ILE A 84 2.08 6.98 -7.35
N ILE A 85 1.67 5.88 -6.71
CA ILE A 85 2.58 4.95 -6.04
C ILE A 85 2.95 3.81 -6.97
N GLU A 86 1.95 3.25 -7.65
CA GLU A 86 2.12 2.15 -8.59
C GLU A 86 0.97 2.21 -9.60
N THR A 87 1.28 1.97 -10.86
CA THR A 87 0.29 1.77 -11.91
C THR A 87 0.69 0.52 -12.64
N GLU A 88 -0.18 -0.48 -12.57
CA GLU A 88 0.07 -1.76 -13.20
C GLU A 88 -0.87 -1.93 -14.38
N ARG A 89 -0.24 -2.12 -15.53
CA ARG A 89 -0.92 -2.42 -16.78
C ARG A 89 -0.61 -3.88 -17.13
N PRO A 90 -1.55 -4.60 -17.73
CA PRO A 90 -1.27 -5.95 -18.20
C PRO A 90 -0.05 -5.95 -19.10
N ASN A 91 0.85 -6.91 -18.88
CA ASN A 91 2.10 -7.02 -19.61
C ASN A 91 1.83 -7.00 -21.13
N LYS A 92 2.60 -6.19 -21.87
CA LYS A 92 2.56 -6.26 -23.34
C LYS A 92 3.17 -7.61 -23.73
N ALA A 93 2.31 -8.55 -24.11
CA ALA A 93 2.71 -9.68 -24.95
C ALA A 93 3.29 -9.14 -26.27
#